data_AF-A0A419DNC7-F1
#
_entry.id   AF-A0A419DNC7-F1
#
_cell.length_a   1.000
_cell.length_b   1.000
_cell.length_c   1.000
_cell.angle_alpha   90.00
_cell.angle_beta   90.00
_cell.angle_gamma   90.00
#
_symmetry.space_group_name_H-M   'P 1'
#
loop_
_entity.id
_entity.type
_entity.pdbx_description
1 polymer ?
#
loop_
_entity_poly.entity_id
_entity_poly.type
_entity_poly.pdbx_seq_one_letter_code
_entity_poly.pdbx_strand_id
1 'polypeptide(L)'
;MFGFNDIWKFFFSFFLLLPIVTLIHEMGHYFFARLFGGNMEINIGSGKSLLRVGPIRLNRVYFWDGWCQYEALRHENKFTNIMVYAGGALFNLASILIVNGLIYAGVFETSIFTYQFAYFSFYFIFFSLFPIDHPNGYPSDGKAIVNVFRYGKSKYNPQA
;
A
#
# COMPACT_ATOMS: atom_id res chain seq x y z
N MET A 1 18.25 2.52 -24.59
CA MET A 1 19.42 2.01 -23.83
C MET A 1 19.54 2.83 -22.57
N PHE A 2 19.79 2.21 -21.42
CA PHE A 2 19.92 2.90 -20.13
C PHE A 2 21.21 3.73 -20.11
N GLY A 3 21.10 5.03 -19.83
CA GLY A 3 22.25 5.95 -19.76
C GLY A 3 22.42 6.57 -18.37
N PHE A 4 23.49 7.35 -18.18
CA PHE A 4 23.78 8.02 -16.91
C PHE A 4 22.66 8.98 -16.45
N ASN A 5 21.96 9.63 -17.38
CA ASN A 5 20.82 10.48 -17.06
C ASN A 5 19.61 9.69 -16.52
N ASP A 6 19.52 8.39 -16.81
CA ASP A 6 18.45 7.53 -16.33
C ASP A 6 18.70 7.06 -14.89
N ILE A 7 19.94 7.13 -14.40
CA ILE A 7 20.28 6.88 -12.99
C ILE A 7 19.56 7.90 -12.10
N TRP A 8 19.60 9.19 -12.45
CA TRP A 8 18.89 10.21 -11.68
C TRP A 8 17.38 9.98 -11.66
N LYS A 9 16.79 9.65 -12.81
CA LYS A 9 15.37 9.30 -12.90
C LYS A 9 15.04 8.11 -12.02
N PHE A 10 15.87 7.06 -12.04
CA PHE A 10 15.72 5.89 -11.17
C PHE A 10 15.78 6.27 -9.68
N PHE A 11 16.74 7.09 -9.27
CA PHE A 11 16.82 7.63 -7.91
C PHE A 11 15.53 8.37 -7.51
N PHE A 12 15.04 9.31 -8.33
CA PHE A 12 13.78 9.99 -8.02
C PHE A 12 12.59 9.03 -7.95
N SER A 13 12.56 8.02 -8.81
CA SER A 13 11.51 7.01 -8.79
C SER A 13 11.53 6.21 -7.49
N PHE A 14 12.71 5.80 -7.05
CA PHE A 14 12.86 4.97 -5.87
C PHE A 14 12.67 5.76 -4.56
N PHE A 15 13.17 6.99 -4.48
CA PHE A 15 13.11 7.81 -3.25
C PHE A 15 11.90 8.74 -3.19
N LEU A 16 11.16 8.95 -4.27
CA LEU A 16 9.94 9.79 -4.23
C LEU A 16 8.70 8.98 -4.59
N LEU A 17 8.74 8.28 -5.73
CA LEU A 17 7.56 7.62 -6.26
C LEU A 17 7.19 6.37 -5.43
N LEU A 18 8.17 5.57 -5.05
CA LEU A 18 7.94 4.36 -4.26
C LEU A 18 7.26 4.69 -2.91
N PRO A 19 7.74 5.64 -2.09
CA PRO A 19 7.02 6.06 -0.88
C PRO A 19 5.60 6.57 -1.12
N ILE A 20 5.35 7.25 -2.25
CA ILE A 20 4.00 7.72 -2.61
C ILE A 20 3.09 6.51 -2.89
N VAL A 21 3.58 5.52 -3.64
CA VAL A 21 2.83 4.28 -3.91
C VAL A 21 2.58 3.49 -2.63
N THR A 22 3.58 3.36 -1.76
CA THR A 22 3.41 2.74 -0.44
C THR A 22 2.38 3.48 0.41
N LEU A 23 2.43 4.81 0.44
CA LEU A 23 1.45 5.62 1.18
C LEU A 23 0.02 5.39 0.65
N ILE A 24 -0.17 5.38 -0.67
CA ILE A 24 -1.48 5.12 -1.27
C ILE A 24 -1.99 3.72 -0.89
N HIS A 25 -1.10 2.71 -0.89
CA HIS A 25 -1.42 1.36 -0.46
C HIS A 25 -1.88 1.34 1.01
N GLU A 26 -1.08 1.86 1.94
CA GLU A 26 -1.43 1.88 3.36
C GLU A 26 -2.68 2.72 3.64
N MET A 27 -2.89 3.81 2.90
CA MET A 27 -4.11 4.62 2.98
C MET A 27 -5.36 3.84 2.58
N GLY A 28 -5.26 2.89 1.66
CA GLY A 28 -6.38 2.03 1.29
C GLY A 28 -6.83 1.14 2.45
N HIS A 29 -5.88 0.51 3.14
CA HIS A 29 -6.17 -0.25 4.34
C HIS A 29 -6.77 0.62 5.44
N TYR A 30 -6.17 1.80 5.69
CA TYR A 30 -6.65 2.76 6.66
C TYR A 30 -8.07 3.24 6.37
N PHE A 31 -8.37 3.54 5.10
CA PHE A 31 -9.69 3.98 4.67
C PHE A 31 -10.77 2.95 5.04
N PHE A 32 -10.57 1.67 4.66
CA PHE A 32 -11.54 0.62 4.98
C PHE A 32 -11.58 0.31 6.48
N ALA A 33 -10.44 0.35 7.17
CA ALA A 33 -10.41 0.15 8.62
C ALA A 33 -11.25 1.22 9.34
N ARG A 34 -11.07 2.50 8.97
CA ARG A 34 -11.87 3.62 9.51
C ARG A 34 -13.34 3.52 9.13
N LEU A 35 -13.66 3.12 7.89
CA LEU A 35 -15.03 2.93 7.42
C LEU A 35 -15.79 1.91 8.28
N PHE A 36 -15.11 0.87 8.76
CA PHE A 36 -15.68 -0.17 9.64
C PHE A 36 -15.43 0.08 11.13
N GLY A 37 -15.02 1.30 11.50
CA GLY A 37 -14.88 1.73 12.89
C GLY A 37 -13.65 1.20 13.62
N GLY A 38 -12.62 0.77 12.89
CA GLY A 38 -11.30 0.47 13.45
C GLY A 38 -10.43 1.72 13.59
N ASN A 39 -9.43 1.64 14.46
CA ASN A 39 -8.33 2.60 14.55
C ASN A 39 -7.06 1.92 14.03
N MET A 40 -6.27 2.68 13.28
CA MET A 40 -5.07 2.17 12.63
C MET A 40 -4.02 3.28 12.54
N GLU A 41 -2.77 2.93 12.82
CA GLU A 41 -1.60 3.78 12.60
C GLU A 41 -0.86 3.30 11.36
N ILE A 42 -0.65 4.20 10.40
CA ILE A 42 0.14 3.98 9.19
C ILE A 42 1.59 4.29 9.53
N ASN A 43 2.49 3.33 9.31
CA ASN A 43 3.93 3.52 9.46
C ASN A 43 4.59 3.41 8.08
N ILE A 44 5.30 4.46 7.67
CA ILE A 44 6.07 4.48 6.44
C ILE A 44 7.55 4.50 6.79
N GLY A 45 8.25 3.49 6.30
CA GLY A 45 9.66 3.26 6.50
C GLY A 45 10.02 2.55 7.78
N SER A 46 11.33 2.39 7.98
CA SER A 46 11.89 1.77 9.17
C SER A 46 12.80 2.71 9.98
N GLY A 47 13.03 2.34 11.24
CA GLY A 47 13.87 3.07 12.19
C GLY A 47 13.14 4.15 12.99
N LYS A 48 13.88 5.16 13.46
CA LYS A 48 13.33 6.24 14.29
C LYS A 48 12.33 7.09 13.51
N SER A 49 11.24 7.50 14.18
CA SER A 49 10.27 8.46 13.65
C SER A 49 10.96 9.78 13.29
N LEU A 50 10.73 10.25 12.06
CA LEU A 50 11.07 11.60 11.60
C LEU A 50 9.93 12.58 11.87
N LEU A 51 8.71 12.16 11.52
CA LEU A 51 7.51 13.00 11.56
C LEU A 51 6.32 12.13 11.94
N ARG A 52 5.39 12.69 12.72
CA ARG A 52 4.07 12.09 12.99
C ARG A 52 2.99 13.13 12.70
N VAL A 53 2.09 12.82 11.78
CA VAL A 53 0.96 13.69 11.42
C VAL A 53 -0.30 12.86 11.52
N GLY A 54 -1.07 13.06 12.58
CA GLY A 54 -2.26 12.26 12.88
C GLY A 54 -1.93 10.77 12.95
N PRO A 55 -2.62 9.89 12.18
CA PRO A 55 -2.38 8.46 12.18
C PRO A 55 -1.17 8.04 11.34
N ILE A 56 -0.47 8.97 10.66
CA ILE A 56 0.66 8.65 9.79
C ILE A 56 1.97 8.94 10.52
N ARG A 57 2.82 7.92 10.61
CA ARG A 57 4.19 7.99 11.13
C ARG A 57 5.17 7.77 9.98
N LEU A 58 6.04 8.75 9.74
CA LEU A 58 7.11 8.67 8.77
C LEU A 58 8.43 8.42 9.50
N ASN A 59 9.12 7.33 9.14
CA ASN A 59 10.38 6.92 9.74
C ASN A 59 11.58 7.29 8.84
N ARG A 60 12.80 7.26 9.41
CA ARG A 60 14.04 7.70 8.73
C ARG A 60 14.30 7.00 7.40
N VAL A 61 14.06 5.69 7.33
CA VAL A 61 14.25 4.89 6.12
C VAL A 61 12.89 4.73 5.42
N TYR A 62 12.30 5.86 5.00
CA TYR A 62 10.92 5.96 4.48
C TYR A 62 10.66 5.18 3.17
N PHE A 63 11.71 4.87 2.42
CA PHE A 63 11.64 4.17 1.13
C PHE A 63 11.79 2.64 1.25
N TRP A 64 11.95 2.12 2.47
CA TRP A 64 12.26 0.70 2.70
C TRP A 64 11.03 -0.19 2.75
N ASP A 65 10.04 0.20 3.54
CA ASP A 65 8.87 -0.63 3.84
C ASP A 65 7.70 0.28 4.29
N GLY A 66 6.49 -0.25 4.33
CA GLY A 66 5.33 0.41 4.90
C GLY A 66 4.41 -0.64 5.50
N TRP A 67 3.87 -0.34 6.68
CA TRP A 67 2.93 -1.23 7.33
C TRP A 67 1.94 -0.42 8.14
N CYS A 68 0.76 -0.99 8.30
CA CYS A 68 -0.20 -0.48 9.26
C CYS A 68 -0.28 -1.37 10.48
N GLN A 69 -0.64 -0.76 11.61
CA GLN A 69 -1.01 -1.46 12.82
C GLN A 69 -2.44 -1.08 13.19
N TYR A 70 -3.38 -2.03 13.22
CA TYR A 70 -4.75 -1.78 13.70
C TYR A 70 -5.03 -2.53 15.02
N GLU A 71 -5.77 -1.88 15.93
CA GLU A 71 -6.00 -2.42 17.29
C GLU A 71 -7.19 -3.39 17.37
N ALA A 72 -8.28 -3.10 16.64
CA ALA A 72 -9.44 -3.97 16.42
C ALA A 72 -10.45 -3.27 15.50
N LEU A 73 -11.32 -4.02 14.80
CA LEU A 73 -12.43 -3.48 14.02
C LEU A 73 -13.72 -3.54 14.84
N ARG A 74 -14.51 -2.46 14.86
CA ARG A 74 -15.83 -2.45 15.54
C ARG A 74 -16.83 -3.40 14.88
N HIS A 75 -16.74 -3.56 13.56
CA HIS A 75 -17.57 -4.48 12.78
C HIS A 75 -16.69 -5.52 12.14
N GLU A 76 -16.43 -6.60 12.87
CA GLU A 76 -15.62 -7.70 12.38
C GLU A 76 -16.52 -8.77 11.74
N ASN A 77 -16.47 -8.86 10.41
CA ASN A 77 -17.06 -9.96 9.67
C ASN A 77 -16.18 -10.30 8.46
N LYS A 78 -16.54 -11.36 7.75
CA LYS A 78 -15.79 -11.84 6.59
C LYS A 78 -15.58 -10.75 5.54
N PHE A 79 -16.62 -9.98 5.24
CA PHE A 79 -16.58 -8.93 4.23
C PHE A 79 -15.71 -7.75 4.65
N THR A 80 -15.84 -7.27 5.89
CA THR A 80 -15.04 -6.14 6.39
C THR A 80 -13.56 -6.49 6.42
N ASN A 81 -13.20 -7.68 6.89
CA ASN A 81 -11.82 -8.14 6.87
C ASN A 81 -11.24 -8.23 5.44
N ILE A 82 -12.00 -8.78 4.48
CA ILE A 82 -11.57 -8.84 3.08
C ILE A 82 -11.38 -7.44 2.51
N MET A 83 -12.29 -6.51 2.77
CA MET A 83 -12.19 -5.13 2.28
C MET A 83 -10.98 -4.40 2.88
N VAL A 84 -10.69 -4.61 4.16
CA VAL A 84 -9.50 -4.04 4.80
C VAL A 84 -8.23 -4.59 4.17
N TYR A 85 -8.12 -5.91 3.96
CA TYR A 85 -6.94 -6.53 3.32
C TYR A 85 -6.82 -6.18 1.83
N ALA A 86 -7.93 -6.11 1.10
CA ALA A 86 -7.90 -5.69 -0.31
C ALA A 86 -7.67 -4.19 -0.48
N GLY A 87 -7.81 -3.40 0.61
CA GLY A 87 -7.83 -1.95 0.58
C GLY A 87 -6.64 -1.32 -0.14
N GLY A 88 -5.42 -1.73 0.19
CA GLY A 88 -4.22 -1.18 -0.43
C GLY A 88 -4.12 -1.47 -1.92
N ALA A 89 -4.41 -2.72 -2.32
CA ALA A 89 -4.45 -3.08 -3.74
C ALA A 89 -5.55 -2.32 -4.50
N LEU A 90 -6.73 -2.13 -3.91
CA LEU A 90 -7.83 -1.36 -4.50
C LEU A 90 -7.47 0.12 -4.68
N PHE A 91 -6.80 0.73 -3.70
CA PHE A 91 -6.38 2.13 -3.77
C PHE A 91 -5.26 2.35 -4.77
N ASN A 92 -4.30 1.43 -4.86
CA ASN A 92 -3.30 1.44 -5.92
C ASN A 92 -3.93 1.27 -7.31
N LEU A 93 -4.92 0.37 -7.46
CA LEU A 93 -5.61 0.23 -8.74
C LEU A 93 -6.41 1.48 -9.10
N ALA A 94 -7.14 2.04 -8.13
CA ALA A 94 -7.91 3.26 -8.33
C ALA A 94 -7.01 4.45 -8.71
N SER A 95 -5.85 4.60 -8.06
CA SER A 95 -4.92 5.69 -8.37
C SER A 95 -4.32 5.56 -9.77
N ILE A 96 -4.00 4.34 -10.24
CA ILE A 96 -3.60 4.09 -11.63
C ILE A 96 -4.69 4.55 -12.60
N LEU A 97 -5.95 4.16 -12.35
CA LEU A 97 -7.08 4.52 -13.21
C LEU A 97 -7.32 6.03 -13.23
N ILE A 98 -7.21 6.70 -12.08
CA ILE A 98 -7.33 8.16 -11.98
C ILE A 98 -6.24 8.85 -12.79
N VAL A 99 -4.97 8.48 -12.59
CA VAL A 99 -3.85 9.09 -13.32
C VAL A 99 -3.98 8.87 -14.83
N ASN A 100 -4.33 7.65 -15.27
CA ASN A 100 -4.55 7.38 -16.69
C ASN A 100 -5.76 8.14 -17.26
N GLY A 101 -6.84 8.28 -16.49
CA GLY A 101 -8.00 9.08 -16.88
C GLY A 101 -7.64 10.57 -17.05
N LEU A 102 -6.80 11.12 -16.17
CA LEU A 102 -6.31 12.49 -16.28
C LEU A 102 -5.39 12.69 -17.49
N ILE A 103 -4.57 11.70 -17.84
CA ILE A 103 -3.76 11.72 -19.06
C ILE A 103 -4.67 11.70 -20.29
N TYR A 104 -5.66 10.81 -20.31
CA TYR A 104 -6.62 10.71 -21.42
C TYR A 104 -7.42 11.99 -21.62
N ALA A 105 -7.78 12.67 -20.52
CA ALA A 105 -8.45 13.97 -20.55
C ALA A 105 -7.54 15.15 -20.92
N GLY A 106 -6.24 14.92 -21.17
CA GLY A 106 -5.26 15.97 -21.50
C GLY A 106 -4.88 16.87 -20.32
N VAL A 107 -5.24 16.50 -19.09
CA VAL A 107 -4.87 17.26 -17.88
C VAL A 107 -3.41 17.00 -17.52
N PHE A 108 -2.94 15.77 -17.70
CA PHE A 108 -1.54 15.38 -17.50
C PHE A 108 -0.90 14.91 -18.81
N GLU A 109 0.39 15.19 -18.95
CA GLU A 109 1.21 14.61 -20.01
C GLU A 109 1.81 13.29 -19.55
N THR A 110 1.92 12.36 -20.50
CA THR A 110 2.61 11.10 -20.28
C THR A 110 4.11 11.36 -20.06
N SER A 111 4.63 10.88 -18.94
CA SER A 111 6.04 11.01 -18.59
C SER A 111 6.59 9.72 -18.03
N ILE A 112 7.92 9.65 -17.84
CA ILE A 112 8.55 8.50 -17.19
C ILE A 112 7.98 8.26 -15.79
N PHE A 113 7.62 9.32 -15.06
CA PHE A 113 7.05 9.23 -13.72
C PHE A 113 5.65 8.63 -13.74
N THR A 114 4.79 8.97 -14.69
CA THR A 114 3.44 8.38 -14.79
C THR A 114 3.52 6.89 -15.16
N TYR A 115 4.47 6.51 -16.01
CA TYR A 115 4.76 5.09 -16.28
C TYR A 115 5.26 4.36 -15.03
N GLN A 116 6.30 4.88 -14.39
CA GLN A 116 6.89 4.26 -13.21
C GLN A 116 5.89 4.17 -12.05
N PHE A 117 5.00 5.15 -11.93
CA PHE A 117 3.93 5.14 -10.93
C PHE A 117 3.02 3.94 -11.17
N ALA A 118 2.53 3.78 -12.41
CA ALA A 118 1.72 2.63 -12.76
C ALA A 118 2.45 1.29 -12.55
N TYR A 119 3.72 1.21 -12.95
CA TYR A 119 4.54 0.00 -12.75
C TYR A 119 4.73 -0.35 -11.27
N PHE A 120 5.08 0.60 -10.42
CA PHE A 120 5.24 0.35 -8.98
C PHE A 120 3.90 0.04 -8.31
N SER A 121 2.82 0.73 -8.67
CA SER A 121 1.49 0.42 -8.14
C SER A 121 1.03 -0.99 -8.54
N PHE A 122 1.24 -1.41 -9.80
CA PHE A 122 0.98 -2.79 -10.21
C PHE A 122 1.87 -3.81 -9.50
N TYR A 123 3.15 -3.49 -9.32
CA TYR A 123 4.07 -4.32 -8.54
C TYR A 123 3.54 -4.54 -7.12
N PHE A 124 3.12 -3.47 -6.42
CA PHE A 124 2.52 -3.56 -5.09
C PHE A 124 1.24 -4.38 -5.09
N ILE A 125 0.32 -4.15 -6.03
CA ILE A 125 -0.91 -4.94 -6.16
C ILE A 125 -0.59 -6.43 -6.30
N PHE A 126 0.35 -6.78 -7.19
CA PHE A 126 0.70 -8.17 -7.44
C PHE A 126 1.28 -8.83 -6.19
N PHE A 127 2.30 -8.24 -5.57
CA PHE A 127 2.99 -8.86 -4.44
C PHE A 127 2.19 -8.83 -3.15
N SER A 128 1.36 -7.80 -2.92
CA SER A 128 0.45 -7.78 -1.76
C SER A 128 -0.63 -8.86 -1.86
N LEU A 129 -1.19 -9.09 -3.06
CA LEU A 129 -2.22 -10.10 -3.27
C LEU A 129 -1.68 -11.51 -3.51
N PHE A 130 -0.37 -11.67 -3.70
CA PHE A 130 0.24 -12.98 -3.87
C PHE A 130 0.27 -13.72 -2.52
N PRO A 131 -0.41 -14.88 -2.37
CA PRO A 131 -0.73 -15.44 -1.07
C PRO A 131 0.46 -16.20 -0.41
N ILE A 132 1.40 -15.44 0.16
CA ILE A 132 2.57 -15.94 0.89
C ILE A 132 2.57 -15.50 2.36
N ASP A 133 3.38 -16.16 3.19
CA ASP A 133 3.83 -15.60 4.47
C ASP A 133 5.11 -14.82 4.26
N HIS A 134 5.23 -13.68 4.93
CA HIS A 134 6.47 -12.96 5.02
C HIS A 134 7.41 -13.64 6.05
N PRO A 135 8.73 -13.42 5.96
CA PRO A 135 9.71 -14.02 6.89
C PRO A 135 9.47 -13.67 8.37
N ASN A 136 8.77 -12.57 8.64
CA ASN A 136 8.36 -12.14 9.98
C ASN A 136 7.16 -12.94 10.54
N GLY A 137 6.61 -13.88 9.79
CA GLY A 137 5.48 -14.73 10.19
C GLY A 137 4.10 -14.14 9.89
N TYR A 138 4.02 -12.91 9.39
CA TYR A 138 2.76 -12.29 9.00
C TYR A 138 2.37 -12.69 7.56
N PRO A 139 1.09 -12.97 7.30
CA PRO A 139 0.64 -13.26 5.94
C PRO A 139 0.67 -11.98 5.10
N SER A 140 0.82 -12.11 3.79
CA SER A 140 0.46 -11.08 2.81
C SER A 140 -1.05 -10.77 2.84
N ASP A 141 -1.46 -9.64 2.25
CA ASP A 141 -2.88 -9.28 2.11
C ASP A 141 -3.68 -10.39 1.41
N GLY A 142 -3.16 -10.91 0.30
CA GLY A 142 -3.77 -11.99 -0.45
C GLY A 142 -3.92 -13.27 0.36
N LYS A 143 -2.91 -13.62 1.15
CA LYS A 143 -3.00 -14.78 2.05
C LYS A 143 -4.02 -14.56 3.16
N ALA A 144 -4.08 -13.35 3.74
CA ALA A 144 -5.05 -12.99 4.75
C ALA A 144 -6.49 -13.09 4.20
N ILE A 145 -6.73 -12.63 2.97
CA ILE A 145 -7.99 -12.79 2.24
C ILE A 145 -8.34 -14.28 2.08
N VAL A 146 -7.42 -15.11 1.60
CA VAL A 146 -7.63 -16.56 1.46
C VAL A 146 -7.95 -17.22 2.81
N ASN A 147 -7.27 -16.83 3.88
CA ASN A 147 -7.54 -17.34 5.22
C ASN A 147 -8.94 -16.97 5.69
N VAL A 148 -9.39 -15.73 5.49
CA VAL A 148 -10.76 -15.30 5.79
C VAL A 148 -11.78 -16.08 4.96
N PHE A 149 -11.47 -16.38 3.69
CA PHE A 149 -12.34 -17.22 2.86
C PHE A 149 -12.50 -18.64 3.39
N ARG A 150 -11.39 -19.27 3.82
CA ARG A 150 -11.34 -20.68 4.26
C ARG A 150 -11.79 -20.88 5.70
N TYR A 151 -11.44 -19.96 6.61
CA TYR A 151 -11.55 -20.14 8.06
C TYR A 151 -12.45 -19.09 8.74
N GLY A 152 -13.00 -18.14 7.98
CA GLY A 152 -13.85 -17.06 8.51
C GLY A 152 -13.08 -15.90 9.18
N LYS A 153 -11.83 -16.15 9.60
CA LYS A 153 -10.90 -15.17 10.16
C LYS A 153 -9.46 -15.48 9.77
N SER A 154 -8.59 -14.47 9.72
CA SER A 154 -7.15 -14.70 9.62
C SER A 154 -6.56 -14.88 11.02
N LYS A 155 -5.72 -15.90 11.23
CA LYS A 155 -5.08 -16.16 12.54
C LYS A 155 -4.04 -15.09 12.90
N TYR A 156 -3.41 -14.51 11.88
CA TYR A 156 -2.47 -13.40 11.97
C TYR A 156 -2.92 -12.35 10.96
N ASN A 157 -2.90 -11.08 11.37
CA ASN A 157 -3.29 -10.01 10.48
C ASN A 157 -2.02 -9.41 9.82
N PRO A 158 -1.97 -9.22 8.48
CA PRO A 158 -0.86 -8.53 7.81
C PRO A 158 -0.52 -7.17 8.43
N GLN A 159 -1.51 -6.55 9.07
CA GLN A 159 -1.50 -5.19 9.59
C GLN A 159 -1.48 -5.15 11.13
N ALA A 160 -0.91 -6.17 11.79
CA ALA A 160 -0.79 -6.22 13.26
C ALA A 160 0.63 -6.00 13.76
#